data_AF-A0AAV8WLM9-F1
#
_entry.id   AF-A0AAV8WLM9-F1
#
_cell.length_a   1.000
_cell.length_b   1.000
_cell.length_c   1.000
_cell.angle_alpha   90.00
_cell.angle_beta   90.00
_cell.angle_gamma   90.00
#
_symmetry.space_group_name_H-M   'P 1'
#
loop_
_entity.id
_entity.type
_entity.pdbx_description
1 polymer ?
#
loop_
_entity_poly.entity_id
_entity_poly.type
_entity_poly.pdbx_seq_one_letter_code
_entity_poly.pdbx_strand_id
1 'polypeptide(L)'
;MNIFRLTGDLSHLIAIIILLQKIWHTRSCAALALALLINHEFVFLEVLWTFSIYLESVAILPQLFMVSKTGEAESITSHYLFALGSYRALYILNWIYRYVTESHYDLIAIVAGIVQTVLYCDFFYLYITRGKI
;
A
#
# COMPACT_ATOMS: atom_id res chain seq x y z
N MET A 1 -14.10 -21.57 -6.66
CA MET A 1 -13.77 -20.21 -6.18
C MET A 1 -12.76 -20.39 -5.07
N ASN A 2 -11.49 -20.05 -5.32
CA ASN A 2 -10.41 -20.36 -4.38
C ASN A 2 -10.34 -19.32 -3.26
N ILE A 3 -9.89 -19.73 -2.08
CA ILE A 3 -9.76 -18.85 -0.91
C ILE A 3 -8.88 -17.62 -1.20
N PHE A 4 -7.96 -17.76 -2.16
CA PHE A 4 -7.06 -16.74 -2.69
C PHE A 4 -7.77 -15.70 -3.58
N ARG A 5 -8.82 -16.10 -4.31
CA ARG A 5 -9.67 -15.17 -5.08
C ARG A 5 -10.54 -14.33 -4.15
N LEU A 6 -11.12 -14.99 -3.13
CA LEU A 6 -11.91 -14.31 -2.10
C LEU A 6 -11.06 -13.30 -1.32
N THR A 7 -9.80 -13.62 -1.01
CA THR A 7 -8.88 -12.67 -0.36
C THR A 7 -8.51 -11.52 -1.29
N GLY A 8 -8.36 -11.75 -2.60
CA GLY A 8 -8.17 -10.70 -3.60
C GLY A 8 -9.38 -9.77 -3.76
N ASP A 9 -10.60 -10.31 -3.70
CA ASP A 9 -11.83 -9.51 -3.77
C ASP A 9 -12.05 -8.70 -2.47
N LEU A 10 -11.73 -9.30 -1.32
CA LEU A 10 -11.79 -8.63 -0.02
C LEU A 10 -10.73 -7.53 0.13
N SER A 11 -9.51 -7.76 -0.33
CA SER A 11 -8.47 -6.73 -0.33
C SER A 11 -8.80 -5.60 -1.30
N HIS A 12 -9.45 -5.90 -2.43
CA HIS A 12 -9.94 -4.89 -3.35
C HIS A 12 -11.04 -4.02 -2.71
N LEU A 13 -11.98 -4.62 -1.98
CA LEU A 13 -13.00 -3.90 -1.20
C LEU A 13 -12.38 -3.02 -0.10
N ILE A 14 -11.40 -3.56 0.64
CA ILE A 14 -10.67 -2.82 1.67
C ILE A 14 -9.90 -1.65 1.04
N ALA A 15 -9.26 -1.86 -0.11
CA ALA A 15 -8.55 -0.83 -0.85
C ALA A 15 -9.50 0.30 -1.28
N ILE A 16 -10.71 -0.01 -1.77
CA ILE A 16 -11.73 1.00 -2.14
C ILE A 16 -12.15 1.85 -0.93
N ILE A 17 -12.38 1.22 0.23
CA ILE A 17 -12.77 1.94 1.45
C ILE A 17 -11.63 2.85 1.93
N ILE A 18 -10.41 2.34 1.96
CA ILE A 18 -9.20 3.11 2.32
C ILE A 18 -8.95 4.26 1.33
N LEU A 19 -9.25 4.05 0.05
CA LEU A 19 -9.07 5.01 -1.03
C LEU A 19 -10.07 6.16 -0.94
N LEU A 20 -11.33 5.91 -0.59
CA LEU A 20 -12.31 6.98 -0.33
C LEU A 20 -11.88 7.87 0.86
N GLN A 21 -11.35 7.27 1.91
CA GLN A 21 -10.82 8.03 3.06
C GLN A 21 -9.53 8.80 2.71
N LYS A 22 -8.62 8.19 1.94
CA LYS A 22 -7.34 8.80 1.55
C LYS A 22 -7.49 9.88 0.48
N ILE A 23 -8.39 9.75 -0.49
CA ILE A 23 -8.61 10.78 -1.52
C ILE A 23 -9.12 12.07 -0.89
N TRP A 24 -9.95 11.98 0.14
CA TRP A 24 -10.46 13.16 0.84
C TRP A 24 -9.33 13.94 1.55
N HIS A 25 -8.34 13.23 2.09
CA HIS A 25 -7.23 13.83 2.84
C HIS A 25 -5.95 14.07 2.02
N THR A 26 -5.74 13.32 0.94
CA THR A 26 -4.49 13.29 0.17
C THR A 26 -4.79 13.73 -1.25
N ARG A 27 -4.61 15.02 -1.52
CA ARG A 27 -4.71 15.60 -2.88
C ARG A 27 -3.49 15.22 -3.72
N SER A 28 -3.22 13.93 -3.90
CA SER A 28 -2.02 13.45 -4.58
C SER A 28 -2.21 13.43 -6.10
N CYS A 29 -2.00 14.59 -6.74
CA CYS A 29 -2.05 14.72 -8.21
C CYS A 29 -0.96 13.88 -8.90
N ALA A 30 0.16 13.59 -8.22
CA ALA A 30 1.29 12.83 -8.78
C ALA A 30 0.94 11.35 -9.01
N ALA A 31 0.21 10.71 -8.08
CA ALA A 31 -0.21 9.32 -8.25
C ALA A 31 -1.21 9.17 -9.42
N LEU A 32 -2.08 10.16 -9.61
CA LEU A 32 -3.05 10.17 -10.71
C LEU A 32 -2.36 10.37 -12.07
N ALA A 33 -1.38 11.28 -12.13
CA ALA A 33 -0.58 11.47 -13.32
C ALA A 33 0.21 10.20 -13.68
N LEU A 34 0.79 9.51 -12.69
CA LEU A 34 1.51 8.26 -12.92
C LEU A 34 0.59 7.14 -13.41
N ALA A 35 -0.62 7.03 -12.86
CA ALA A 35 -1.62 6.05 -13.29
C ALA A 35 -2.14 6.28 -14.71
N LEU A 36 -2.19 7.54 -15.15
CA LEU A 36 -2.52 7.88 -16.54
C LEU A 36 -1.35 7.66 -17.51
N LEU A 37 -0.11 7.60 -17.02
CA LEU A 37 1.07 7.39 -17.86
C LEU A 37 1.48 5.92 -17.95
N ILE A 38 1.35 5.19 -16.84
CA ILE A 38 1.81 3.80 -16.68
C ILE A 38 0.67 2.97 -16.13
N ASN A 39 -0.13 2.42 -17.03
CA ASN A 39 -1.25 1.52 -16.81
C ASN A 39 -1.18 0.35 -17.80
N HIS A 40 -1.83 -0.78 -17.46
CA HIS A 40 -1.88 -1.94 -18.34
C HIS A 40 -2.71 -1.68 -19.60
N GLU A 41 -3.91 -1.08 -19.42
CA GLU A 41 -4.79 -0.69 -20.52
C GLU A 41 -5.47 0.65 -20.21
N PHE A 42 -5.71 1.46 -21.25
CA PHE A 42 -6.34 2.79 -21.14
C PHE A 42 -7.86 2.70 -21.00
N VAL A 43 -8.31 1.84 -20.09
CA VAL A 43 -9.71 1.66 -19.71
C VAL A 43 -9.92 2.34 -18.36
N PHE A 44 -11.04 3.04 -18.18
CA PHE A 44 -11.33 3.81 -16.96
C PHE A 44 -11.15 2.99 -15.68
N LEU A 45 -11.64 1.74 -15.65
CA LEU A 45 -11.50 0.86 -14.49
C LEU A 45 -10.05 0.44 -14.22
N GLU A 46 -9.26 0.16 -15.26
CA GLU A 46 -7.84 -0.20 -15.14
C GLU A 46 -6.99 0.97 -14.66
N VAL A 47 -7.26 2.19 -15.14
CA VAL A 47 -6.59 3.41 -14.68
C VAL A 47 -6.91 3.65 -13.20
N LEU A 48 -8.16 3.47 -12.78
CA LEU A 48 -8.54 3.59 -11.37
C LEU A 48 -7.89 2.52 -10.48
N TRP A 49 -7.82 1.29 -10.97
CA TRP A 49 -7.14 0.19 -10.28
C TRP A 49 -5.64 0.50 -10.12
N THR A 50 -4.97 0.86 -11.21
CA THR A 50 -3.55 1.25 -11.22
C THR A 50 -3.28 2.45 -10.30
N PHE A 51 -4.15 3.46 -10.36
CA PHE A 51 -4.11 4.62 -9.45
C PHE A 51 -4.22 4.20 -7.99
N SER A 52 -5.11 3.26 -7.66
CA SER A 52 -5.26 2.77 -6.30
C SER A 52 -3.98 2.15 -5.76
N ILE A 53 -3.30 1.35 -6.58
CA ILE A 53 -2.05 0.68 -6.23
C ILE A 53 -0.93 1.70 -5.99
N TYR A 54 -0.77 2.69 -6.87
CA TYR A 54 0.21 3.76 -6.68
C TYR A 54 -0.10 4.62 -5.46
N LEU A 55 -1.35 5.03 -5.27
CA LEU A 55 -1.76 5.83 -4.12
C LEU A 55 -1.53 5.08 -2.81
N GLU A 56 -1.85 3.79 -2.75
CA GLU A 56 -1.62 2.94 -1.57
C GLU A 56 -0.13 2.92 -1.19
N SER A 57 0.75 2.79 -2.19
CA SER A 57 2.20 2.67 -1.97
C SER A 57 2.81 3.88 -1.26
N VAL A 58 2.33 5.09 -1.57
CA VAL A 58 2.88 6.35 -1.03
C VAL A 58 2.09 6.93 0.14
N ALA A 59 0.94 6.34 0.47
CA ALA A 59 0.02 6.97 1.41
C ALA A 59 0.48 6.95 2.88
N ILE A 60 1.55 6.23 3.20
CA ILE A 60 2.18 6.28 4.53
C ILE A 60 3.05 7.53 4.73
N LEU A 61 3.45 8.21 3.65
CA LEU A 61 4.40 9.34 3.69
C LEU A 61 4.00 10.50 4.61
N PRO A 62 2.73 10.97 4.66
CA PRO A 62 2.36 12.08 5.55
C PRO A 62 2.58 11.74 7.02
N GLN A 63 2.25 10.50 7.41
CA GLN A 63 2.43 10.02 8.78
C GLN A 63 3.93 9.86 9.12
N LEU A 64 4.71 9.30 8.19
CA LEU A 64 6.17 9.23 8.28
C LEU A 64 6.79 10.62 8.48
N PHE A 65 6.36 11.60 7.69
CA PHE A 65 6.84 12.98 7.80
C PHE A 65 6.49 13.60 9.15
N MET A 66 5.25 13.40 9.63
CA MET A 66 4.83 13.89 10.94
C MET A 66 5.69 13.31 12.07
N VAL A 67 5.86 11.98 12.14
CA VAL A 67 6.70 11.31 13.14
C VAL A 67 8.16 11.73 13.03
N SER A 68 8.67 11.93 11.81
CA SER A 68 10.04 12.42 11.60
C SER A 68 10.28 13.82 12.17
N LYS A 69 9.23 14.64 12.27
CA LYS A 69 9.26 16.04 12.73
C LYS A 69 8.98 16.17 14.22
N THR A 70 7.96 15.47 14.72
CA THR A 70 7.58 15.51 16.14
C THR A 70 8.52 14.67 17.00
N GLY A 71 9.10 13.61 16.44
CA GLY A 71 9.90 12.65 17.19
C GLY A 71 9.07 11.77 18.12
N GLU A 72 7.74 11.93 18.12
CA GLU A 72 6.80 11.16 18.94
C GLU A 72 6.04 10.20 18.03
N ALA A 73 6.25 8.90 18.25
CA ALA A 73 5.42 7.87 17.66
C ALA A 73 4.35 7.47 18.67
N GLU A 74 3.12 7.96 18.50
CA GLU A 74 2.00 7.53 19.34
C GLU A 74 1.87 5.99 19.31
N SER A 75 1.72 5.38 20.49
CA SER A 75 1.65 3.92 20.62
C SER A 75 0.50 3.33 19.80
N ILE A 76 -0.67 4.00 19.78
CA ILE A 76 -1.85 3.58 19.02
C ILE A 76 -1.56 3.57 17.51
N THR A 77 -0.96 4.64 16.98
CA THR A 77 -0.59 4.72 15.56
C THR A 77 0.44 3.66 15.18
N SER A 78 1.36 3.35 16.09
CA SER A 78 2.42 2.35 15.84
C SER A 78 1.87 0.93 15.71
N HIS A 79 0.95 0.51 16.58
CA HIS A 79 0.28 -0.79 16.47
C HIS A 79 -0.56 -0.89 15.19
N TYR A 80 -1.27 0.18 14.83
CA TYR A 80 -2.01 0.27 13.58
C TYR A 80 -1.09 0.07 12.36
N LEU A 81 0.04 0.77 12.32
CA LEU A 81 1.00 0.69 11.23
C LEU A 81 1.71 -0.67 11.16
N PHE A 82 2.00 -1.28 12.30
CA PHE A 82 2.52 -2.64 12.36
C PHE A 82 1.53 -3.67 11.80
N ALA A 83 0.26 -3.56 12.17
CA ALA A 83 -0.80 -4.42 11.62
C ALA A 83 -0.97 -4.23 10.11
N LEU A 84 -0.90 -2.99 9.63
CA LEU A 84 -0.99 -2.65 8.21
C LEU A 84 0.22 -3.18 7.42
N GLY A 85 1.43 -3.07 7.97
CA GLY A 85 2.65 -3.67 7.39
C GLY A 85 2.59 -5.20 7.36
N SER A 86 2.07 -5.82 8.42
CA SER A 86 1.89 -7.28 8.50
C SER A 86 0.87 -7.78 7.47
N TYR A 87 -0.25 -7.08 7.30
CA TYR A 87 -1.21 -7.33 6.22
C TYR A 87 -0.53 -7.32 4.84
N ARG A 88 0.39 -6.37 4.61
CA ARG A 88 1.12 -6.28 3.33
C ARG A 88 2.10 -7.44 3.13
N ALA A 89 2.80 -7.88 4.17
CA ALA A 89 3.69 -9.04 4.09
C ALA A 89 2.91 -10.31 3.66
N LEU A 90 1.71 -10.51 4.20
CA LEU A 90 0.82 -11.60 3.78
C LEU A 90 0.40 -11.47 2.32
N TYR A 91 0.24 -10.25 1.82
CA TYR A 91 -0.10 -9.98 0.42
C TYR A 91 1.05 -10.35 -0.55
N ILE A 92 2.29 -10.09 -0.16
CA ILE A 92 3.48 -10.52 -0.92
C ILE A 92 3.54 -12.05 -0.99
N LEU A 93 3.27 -12.74 0.14
CA LEU A 93 3.18 -14.20 0.15
C LEU A 93 2.07 -14.72 -0.77
N ASN A 94 0.93 -14.02 -0.83
CA ASN A 94 -0.14 -14.33 -1.78
C ASN A 94 0.33 -14.20 -3.24
N TRP A 95 1.07 -13.15 -3.60
CA TRP A 95 1.62 -12.99 -4.95
C TRP A 95 2.55 -14.13 -5.33
N ILE A 96 3.44 -14.53 -4.40
CA ILE A 96 4.35 -15.66 -4.61
C ILE A 96 3.55 -16.95 -4.84
N TYR A 97 2.52 -17.20 -4.02
CA TYR A 97 1.65 -18.36 -4.18
C TYR A 97 0.96 -18.38 -5.55
N ARG A 98 0.41 -17.24 -5.99
CA ARG A 98 -0.26 -17.12 -7.30
C ARG A 98 0.71 -17.27 -8.46
N TYR A 99 1.95 -16.80 -8.32
CA TYR A 99 2.97 -17.01 -9.34
C TYR A 99 3.27 -18.51 -9.52
N VAL A 100 3.44 -19.24 -8.41
CA VAL A 100 3.75 -20.68 -8.46
C VAL A 100 2.57 -21.51 -8.95
N THR A 101 1.34 -21.16 -8.57
CA THR A 101 0.15 -21.98 -8.86
C THR A 101 -0.61 -21.58 -10.13
N GLU A 102 -0.68 -20.29 -10.43
CA GLU A 102 -1.47 -19.72 -11.53
C GLU A 102 -0.60 -19.15 -12.66
N SER A 103 0.74 -19.14 -12.53
CA SER A 103 1.69 -18.49 -13.46
C SER A 103 1.35 -17.02 -13.76
N HIS A 104 0.63 -16.37 -12.86
CA HIS A 104 0.19 -14.98 -12.99
C HIS A 104 1.10 -14.05 -12.20
N TYR A 105 1.56 -12.99 -12.85
CA TYR A 105 2.35 -11.93 -12.22
C TYR A 105 1.89 -10.57 -12.74
N ASP A 106 1.84 -9.59 -11.83
CA ASP A 106 1.51 -8.20 -12.15
C ASP A 106 2.68 -7.31 -11.73
N LEU A 107 3.39 -6.76 -12.72
CA LEU A 107 4.57 -5.93 -12.48
C LEU A 107 4.23 -4.62 -11.76
N ILE A 108 3.07 -4.01 -12.05
CA ILE A 108 2.65 -2.76 -11.41
C ILE A 108 2.44 -3.01 -9.92
N ALA A 109 1.71 -4.07 -9.58
CA ALA A 109 1.46 -4.46 -8.19
C ALA A 109 2.77 -4.78 -7.45
N ILE A 110 3.67 -5.55 -8.07
CA ILE A 110 4.95 -5.94 -7.48
C ILE A 110 5.83 -4.71 -7.21
N VAL A 111 6.02 -3.84 -8.21
CA VAL A 111 6.89 -2.65 -8.07
C VAL A 111 6.32 -1.69 -7.03
N ALA A 112 5.02 -1.38 -7.08
CA ALA A 112 4.39 -0.55 -6.07
C ALA A 112 4.44 -1.20 -4.67
N GLY A 113 4.32 -2.52 -4.59
CA GLY A 113 4.53 -3.30 -3.37
C GLY A 113 5.92 -3.13 -2.78
N ILE A 114 6.96 -3.22 -3.61
CA ILE A 114 8.35 -3.01 -3.17
C ILE A 114 8.54 -1.59 -2.62
N VAL A 115 8.07 -0.56 -3.35
CA VAL A 115 8.14 0.84 -2.89
C VAL A 115 7.48 0.99 -1.52
N GLN A 116 6.29 0.43 -1.36
CA GLN A 116 5.54 0.48 -0.11
C GLN A 116 6.28 -0.24 1.03
N THR A 117 6.85 -1.42 0.78
CA THR A 117 7.64 -2.16 1.78
C THR A 117 8.86 -1.37 2.24
N VAL A 118 9.58 -0.73 1.32
CA VAL A 118 10.72 0.14 1.67
C VAL A 118 10.30 1.28 2.58
N LEU A 119 9.16 1.93 2.31
CA LEU A 119 8.63 2.98 3.18
C LEU A 119 8.21 2.45 4.56
N TYR A 120 7.64 1.25 4.65
CA TYR A 120 7.37 0.61 5.94
C TYR A 120 8.64 0.29 6.72
N CYS A 121 9.71 -0.17 6.04
CA CYS A 121 11.00 -0.40 6.67
C CYS A 121 11.58 0.89 7.25
N ASP A 122 11.47 2.02 6.52
CA ASP A 122 11.88 3.34 7.02
C ASP A 122 11.07 3.75 8.26
N PHE A 123 9.76 3.49 8.26
CA PHE A 123 8.91 3.71 9.44
C PHE A 123 9.35 2.85 10.64
N PHE A 124 9.59 1.55 10.45
CA PHE A 124 10.05 0.68 11.53
C PHE A 124 11.42 1.09 12.06
N TYR A 125 12.32 1.53 11.18
CA TYR A 125 13.61 2.06 11.58
C TYR A 125 13.47 3.31 12.45
N LEU A 126 12.67 4.29 12.01
CA LEU A 126 12.38 5.50 12.78
C LEU A 126 11.70 5.20 14.11
N TYR A 127 10.77 4.23 14.14
CA TYR A 127 10.11 3.78 15.35
C TYR A 127 11.11 3.22 16.38
N ILE A 128 12.00 2.32 15.96
CA ILE A 128 12.98 1.70 16.88
C ILE A 128 14.00 2.73 17.38
N THR A 129 14.45 3.65 16.52
CA THR A 129 15.49 4.63 16.87
C THR A 129 14.98 5.85 17.60
N ARG A 130 13.73 6.28 17.37
CA ARG A 130 13.16 7.50 17.95
C ARG A 130 12.00 7.27 18.90
N GLY A 131 11.52 6.03 19.02
CA GLY A 131 10.59 5.63 20.06
C GLY A 131 11.26 5.70 21.43
N LYS A 132 11.36 6.92 21.99
CA LYS A 132 11.45 7.07 23.43
C LYS A 132 10.11 6.61 23.99
N ILE A 133 10.13 5.51 24.72
CA ILE A 133 9.08 5.20 25.71
C ILE A 133 9.10 6.30 26.76
#